data_AF-A0A8S3SAJ7-F1
#
_entry.id   AF-A0A8S3SAJ7-F1
#
_cell.length_a   1.000
_cell.length_b   1.000
_cell.length_c   1.000
_cell.angle_alpha   90.00
_cell.angle_beta   90.00
_cell.angle_gamma   90.00
#
_symmetry.space_group_name_H-M   'P 1'
#
loop_
_entity.id
_entity.type
_entity.pdbx_description
1 polymer ?
#
loop_
_entity_poly.entity_id
_entity_poly.type
_entity_poly.pdbx_seq_one_letter_code
_entity_poly.pdbx_strand_id
1 'polypeptide(L)'
;MYFKKNSPEQRFIRCAMVSVQEIPKIMQEIMKQSAMTPVILYNLIQNDEQFQNIMPTAEQNVYGLQSLLKDGYTKLHVTLIFNIVRYYSNIFIPTPKQGWDSDPNLEDAGIGDDAQRMRKMMNKIRTTPSKALSKREFEEFFTRIYAIGARIDEYFKLKSCVTSFQKDIYDMLLRPIDKAMEEKILEEIVCLTANTTAPITMRFPGIKGDPEIASLVNTLQDQINNRSLPIKLDGAAVGSLIIFLSVENNVFKSDIETREVLSSFIDHFIKVTNLQQWLCQPKNIVEVVITNGKFYIFYLAA
;
A
#
# COMPACT_ATOMS: atom_id res chain seq x y z
N MET A 1 -9.16 29.09 7.32
CA MET A 1 -10.13 28.23 6.60
C MET A 1 -11.34 28.05 7.50
N TYR A 2 -12.57 28.29 7.03
CA TYR A 2 -13.77 28.09 7.85
C TYR A 2 -14.30 26.66 7.65
N PHE A 3 -14.35 25.88 8.72
CA PHE A 3 -14.83 24.49 8.68
C PHE A 3 -16.28 24.44 9.13
N LYS A 4 -17.21 24.10 8.23
CA LYS A 4 -18.60 23.81 8.59
C LYS A 4 -18.64 22.70 9.66
N LYS A 5 -19.72 22.68 10.44
CA LYS A 5 -19.95 21.64 11.47
C LYS A 5 -20.20 20.29 10.76
N ASN A 6 -19.13 19.55 10.50
CA ASN A 6 -19.15 18.22 9.89
C ASN A 6 -19.17 17.14 10.99
N SER A 7 -19.91 16.05 10.78
CA SER A 7 -19.79 14.85 11.61
C SER A 7 -18.39 14.21 11.47
N PRO A 8 -17.96 13.33 12.40
CA PRO A 8 -16.71 12.59 12.25
C PRO A 8 -16.55 11.84 10.92
N GLU A 9 -17.63 11.25 10.42
CA GLU A 9 -17.70 10.48 9.18
C GLU A 9 -17.60 11.41 7.97
N GLN A 10 -18.36 12.52 7.97
CA GLN A 10 -18.25 13.54 6.92
C GLN A 10 -16.84 14.12 6.83
N ARG A 11 -16.16 14.32 7.97
CA ARG A 11 -14.76 14.76 7.98
C ARG A 11 -13.84 13.74 7.32
N PHE A 12 -14.02 12.45 7.62
CA PHE A 12 -13.29 11.38 6.97
C PHE A 12 -13.53 11.34 5.46
N ILE A 13 -14.79 11.36 5.01
CA ILE A 13 -15.15 11.33 3.59
C ILE A 13 -14.51 12.51 2.84
N ARG A 14 -14.50 13.71 3.42
CA ARG A 14 -13.84 14.87 2.82
C ARG A 14 -12.33 14.67 2.64
N CYS A 15 -11.64 14.15 3.66
CA CYS A 15 -10.21 13.85 3.54
C CYS A 15 -9.96 12.71 2.53
N ALA A 16 -10.85 11.73 2.48
CA ALA A 16 -10.80 10.65 1.51
C ALA A 16 -10.95 11.13 0.07
N MET A 17 -11.94 11.99 -0.20
CA MET A 17 -12.13 12.61 -1.53
C MET A 17 -10.83 13.23 -2.04
N VAL A 18 -10.17 14.05 -1.20
CA VAL A 18 -8.89 14.66 -1.58
C VAL A 18 -7.83 13.59 -1.87
N SER A 19 -7.80 12.52 -1.08
CA SER A 19 -6.83 11.42 -1.21
C SER A 19 -7.02 10.56 -2.45
N VAL A 20 -8.27 10.32 -2.87
CA VAL A 20 -8.60 9.47 -4.03
C VAL A 20 -8.76 10.25 -5.33
N GLN A 21 -9.00 11.57 -5.27
CA GLN A 21 -9.28 12.38 -6.47
C GLN A 21 -8.20 13.43 -6.75
N GLU A 22 -7.77 14.22 -5.76
CA GLU A 22 -6.85 15.34 -6.01
C GLU A 22 -5.38 14.94 -5.92
N ILE A 23 -5.00 14.16 -4.90
CA ILE A 23 -3.62 13.66 -4.79
C ILE A 23 -3.20 12.89 -6.07
N PRO A 24 -4.03 11.99 -6.63
CA PRO A 24 -3.68 11.32 -7.88
C PRO A 24 -3.48 12.29 -9.04
N LYS A 25 -4.36 13.29 -9.21
CA LYS A 25 -4.22 14.30 -10.28
C LYS A 25 -2.91 15.08 -10.15
N ILE A 26 -2.57 15.51 -8.93
CA ILE A 26 -1.32 16.21 -8.65
C ILE A 26 -0.13 15.34 -9.05
N MET A 27 -0.11 14.08 -8.61
CA MET A 27 0.98 13.15 -8.90
C MET A 27 1.08 12.82 -10.40
N GLN A 28 -0.05 12.71 -11.10
CA GLN A 28 -0.08 12.55 -12.56
C GLN A 28 0.47 13.78 -13.28
N GLU A 29 0.17 14.98 -12.78
CA GLU A 29 0.71 16.21 -13.36
C GLU A 29 2.22 16.29 -13.15
N ILE A 30 2.73 15.91 -11.97
CA ILE A 30 4.17 15.78 -11.73
C ILE A 30 4.83 14.87 -12.79
N MET A 31 4.21 13.73 -13.12
CA MET A 31 4.71 12.82 -14.15
C MET A 31 4.74 13.47 -15.54
N LYS A 32 3.67 14.19 -15.92
CA LYS A 32 3.56 14.88 -17.22
C LYS A 32 4.60 15.99 -17.40
N GLN A 33 5.01 16.64 -16.31
CA GLN A 33 6.00 17.72 -16.36
C GLN A 33 7.45 17.21 -16.42
N SER A 34 7.67 15.90 -16.41
CA SER A 34 8.99 15.32 -16.68
C SER A 34 9.25 15.28 -18.19
N ALA A 35 10.53 15.21 -18.58
CA ALA A 35 10.92 14.96 -19.97
C ALA A 35 10.64 13.50 -20.42
N MET A 36 10.22 12.63 -19.50
CA MET A 36 9.99 11.23 -19.77
C MET A 36 8.61 11.04 -20.39
N THR A 37 8.56 10.43 -21.59
CA THR A 37 7.30 10.10 -22.24
C THR A 37 6.72 8.79 -21.68
N PRO A 38 5.40 8.58 -21.74
CA PRO A 38 4.77 7.34 -21.27
C PRO A 38 5.36 6.06 -21.89
N VAL A 39 5.70 6.10 -23.18
CA VAL A 39 6.30 4.95 -23.90
C VAL A 39 7.72 4.67 -23.41
N ILE A 40 8.53 5.72 -23.23
CA ILE A 40 9.90 5.57 -22.69
C ILE A 40 9.83 5.02 -21.28
N LEU A 41 8.94 5.55 -20.44
CA LEU A 41 8.77 5.06 -19.07
C LEU A 41 8.32 3.59 -19.04
N TYR A 42 7.35 3.22 -19.87
CA TYR A 42 6.87 1.84 -19.96
C TYR A 42 8.03 0.90 -20.30
N ASN A 43 8.80 1.23 -21.34
CA ASN A 43 9.95 0.42 -21.75
C ASN A 43 11.02 0.38 -20.67
N LEU A 44 11.31 1.50 -19.99
CA LEU A 44 12.26 1.54 -18.89
C LEU A 44 11.84 0.59 -17.77
N ILE A 45 10.58 0.68 -17.32
CA ILE A 45 10.04 -0.16 -16.26
C ILE A 45 10.10 -1.64 -16.63
N GLN A 46 9.74 -2.00 -17.87
CA GLN A 46 9.75 -3.41 -18.32
C GLN A 46 11.15 -4.00 -18.39
N ASN A 47 12.19 -3.18 -18.59
CA ASN A 47 13.57 -3.63 -18.70
C ASN A 47 14.39 -3.43 -17.41
N ASP A 48 13.83 -2.80 -16.37
CA ASP A 48 14.51 -2.57 -15.10
C ASP A 48 14.22 -3.72 -14.11
N GLU A 49 15.10 -4.72 -14.07
CA GLU A 49 14.99 -5.88 -13.19
C GLU A 49 14.88 -5.48 -11.70
N GLN A 50 15.57 -4.42 -11.28
CA GLN A 50 15.54 -3.96 -9.90
C GLN A 50 14.17 -3.37 -9.54
N PHE A 51 13.55 -2.60 -10.45
CA PHE A 51 12.19 -2.13 -10.26
C PHE A 51 11.18 -3.28 -10.28
N GLN A 52 11.35 -4.27 -11.17
CA GLN A 52 10.50 -5.46 -11.22
C GLN A 52 10.60 -6.30 -9.93
N ASN A 53 11.76 -6.31 -9.25
CA ASN A 53 11.91 -6.97 -7.95
C ASN A 53 11.17 -6.26 -6.82
N ILE A 54 11.11 -4.93 -6.87
CA ILE A 54 10.41 -4.11 -5.85
C ILE A 54 8.89 -4.14 -6.08
N MET A 55 8.48 -4.15 -7.35
CA MET A 55 7.09 -4.11 -7.75
C MET A 55 6.88 -5.10 -8.90
N PRO A 56 6.53 -6.36 -8.62
CA PRO A 56 6.39 -7.38 -9.66
C PRO A 56 5.38 -7.01 -10.75
N THR A 57 5.58 -7.50 -11.96
CA THR A 57 4.75 -7.19 -13.14
C THR A 57 3.25 -7.41 -12.90
N ALA A 58 2.88 -8.43 -12.12
CA ALA A 58 1.49 -8.69 -11.76
C ALA A 58 0.86 -7.51 -11.00
N GLU A 59 1.60 -6.93 -10.04
CA GLU A 59 1.15 -5.74 -9.31
C GLU A 59 1.13 -4.52 -10.21
N GLN A 60 2.14 -4.33 -11.05
CA GLN A 60 2.18 -3.23 -12.02
C GLN A 60 0.95 -3.24 -12.93
N ASN A 61 0.52 -4.42 -13.39
CA ASN A 61 -0.67 -4.59 -14.22
C ASN A 61 -1.97 -4.27 -13.47
N VAL A 62 -2.09 -4.68 -12.20
CA VAL A 62 -3.22 -4.28 -11.32
C VAL A 62 -3.32 -2.76 -11.23
N TYR A 63 -2.18 -2.09 -11.15
CA TYR A 63 -2.11 -0.62 -11.07
C TYR A 63 -2.10 0.09 -12.43
N GLY A 64 -2.33 -0.66 -13.50
CA GLY A 64 -2.56 -0.13 -14.83
C GLY A 64 -1.31 0.31 -15.57
N LEU A 65 -0.15 -0.35 -15.40
CA LEU A 65 1.05 -0.04 -16.19
C LEU A 65 0.75 -0.06 -17.70
N GLN A 66 -0.03 -1.04 -18.17
CA GLN A 66 -0.47 -1.13 -19.57
C GLN A 66 -1.24 0.12 -20.04
N SER A 67 -1.92 0.83 -19.12
CA SER A 67 -2.62 2.06 -19.45
C SER A 67 -1.68 3.19 -19.86
N LEU A 68 -0.38 3.15 -19.51
CA LEU A 68 0.60 4.14 -19.98
C LEU A 68 0.64 4.23 -21.51
N LEU A 69 0.56 3.10 -22.20
CA LEU A 69 0.67 3.04 -23.65
C LEU A 69 -0.56 3.62 -24.35
N LYS A 70 -1.74 3.50 -23.72
CA LYS A 70 -3.02 3.92 -24.32
C LYS A 70 -3.50 5.28 -23.84
N ASP A 71 -3.43 5.51 -22.54
CA ASP A 71 -4.06 6.63 -21.83
C ASP A 71 -3.01 7.58 -21.20
N GLY A 72 -1.72 7.30 -21.39
CA GLY A 72 -0.63 8.05 -20.79
C GLY A 72 -0.67 7.99 -19.26
N TYR A 73 -0.33 9.11 -18.61
CA TYR A 73 -0.31 9.18 -17.15
C TYR A 73 -1.70 9.27 -16.51
N THR A 74 -2.75 9.55 -17.27
CA THR A 74 -4.08 9.93 -16.76
C THR A 74 -4.80 8.79 -16.03
N LYS A 75 -4.57 7.54 -16.43
CA LYS A 75 -5.19 6.35 -15.81
C LYS A 75 -4.24 5.57 -14.92
N LEU A 76 -3.02 6.05 -14.73
CA LEU A 76 -2.11 5.42 -13.79
C LEU A 76 -2.64 5.54 -12.37
N HIS A 77 -2.64 4.40 -11.69
CA HIS A 77 -3.01 4.34 -10.29
C HIS A 77 -1.95 5.04 -9.42
N VAL A 78 -2.39 5.83 -8.45
CA VAL A 78 -1.51 6.68 -7.62
C VAL A 78 -0.43 5.90 -6.86
N THR A 79 -0.70 4.65 -6.48
CA THR A 79 0.32 3.78 -5.84
C THR A 79 1.49 3.48 -6.77
N LEU A 80 1.20 3.14 -8.03
CA LEU A 80 2.24 2.93 -9.03
C LEU A 80 2.98 4.24 -9.33
N ILE A 81 2.26 5.37 -9.40
CA ILE A 81 2.91 6.68 -9.58
C ILE A 81 3.89 6.97 -8.43
N PHE A 82 3.50 6.78 -7.17
CA PHE A 82 4.41 6.99 -6.04
C PHE A 82 5.64 6.07 -6.09
N ASN A 83 5.48 4.80 -6.48
CA ASN A 83 6.61 3.87 -6.60
C ASN A 83 7.55 4.29 -7.74
N ILE A 84 7.00 4.67 -8.90
CA ILE A 84 7.79 5.17 -10.03
C ILE A 84 8.54 6.45 -9.64
N VAL A 85 7.85 7.44 -9.07
CA VAL A 85 8.44 8.71 -8.67
C VAL A 85 9.50 8.52 -7.59
N ARG A 86 9.27 7.60 -6.63
CA ARG A 86 10.26 7.28 -5.61
C ARG A 86 11.52 6.69 -6.22
N TYR A 87 11.35 5.67 -7.07
CA TYR A 87 12.45 4.89 -7.60
C TYR A 87 13.26 5.68 -8.63
N TYR A 88 12.57 6.37 -9.55
CA TYR A 88 13.16 7.23 -10.57
C TYR A 88 13.14 8.71 -10.16
N SER A 89 13.35 9.02 -8.88
CA SER A 89 13.18 10.39 -8.36
C SER A 89 14.03 11.42 -9.11
N ASN A 90 15.28 11.09 -9.41
CA ASN A 90 16.18 11.89 -10.25
C ASN A 90 15.60 12.32 -11.61
N ILE A 91 14.59 11.62 -12.14
CA ILE A 91 13.90 11.97 -13.39
C ILE A 91 12.69 12.87 -13.14
N PHE A 92 11.88 12.56 -12.12
CA PHE A 92 10.58 13.19 -11.92
C PHE A 92 10.64 14.40 -10.98
N ILE A 93 11.20 14.23 -9.79
CA ILE A 93 11.30 15.27 -8.76
C ILE A 93 12.48 15.00 -7.82
N PRO A 94 13.13 16.07 -7.28
CA PRO A 94 14.18 15.89 -6.29
C PRO A 94 13.74 14.98 -5.13
N THR A 95 14.63 14.12 -4.68
CA THR A 95 14.40 13.30 -3.49
C THR A 95 14.05 14.19 -2.29
N PRO A 96 13.06 13.83 -1.46
CA PRO A 96 12.78 14.55 -0.22
C PRO A 96 14.05 14.68 0.63
N LYS A 97 14.22 15.80 1.34
CA LYS A 97 15.45 16.04 2.12
C LYS A 97 15.67 15.01 3.23
N GLN A 98 14.59 14.52 3.82
CA GLN A 98 14.61 13.48 4.84
C GLN A 98 14.55 12.05 4.26
N GLY A 99 14.57 11.94 2.93
CA GLY A 99 14.36 10.67 2.22
C GLY A 99 12.89 10.24 2.15
N TRP A 100 12.64 9.17 1.40
CA TRP A 100 11.30 8.65 1.14
C TRP A 100 10.68 7.88 2.31
N ASP A 101 11.46 7.51 3.31
CA ASP A 101 10.98 6.72 4.46
C ASP A 101 10.72 7.58 5.72
N SER A 102 11.15 8.85 5.71
CA SER A 102 10.98 9.76 6.84
C SER A 102 9.84 10.76 6.62
N ASP A 103 9.42 11.43 7.69
CA ASP A 103 8.55 12.60 7.60
C ASP A 103 9.39 13.82 7.25
N PRO A 104 9.03 14.59 6.21
CA PRO A 104 9.67 15.87 5.95
C PRO A 104 9.44 16.84 7.11
N ASN A 105 10.45 17.63 7.46
CA ASN A 105 10.31 18.68 8.48
C ASN A 105 9.32 19.75 8.04
N LEU A 106 8.78 20.55 8.95
CA LEU A 106 7.79 21.58 8.60
C LEU A 106 8.33 22.62 7.60
N GLU A 107 9.62 22.91 7.66
CA GLU A 107 10.30 23.89 6.80
C GLU A 107 10.69 23.35 5.42
N ASP A 108 10.64 22.04 5.21
CA ASP A 108 11.08 21.40 3.97
C ASP A 108 10.02 21.56 2.86
N ALA A 109 10.08 22.63 2.09
CA ALA A 109 9.03 22.99 1.13
C ALA A 109 9.26 22.50 -0.33
N GLY A 110 10.14 21.51 -0.54
CA GLY A 110 10.41 20.99 -1.88
C GLY A 110 9.27 20.15 -2.45
N ILE A 111 9.17 20.07 -3.78
CA ILE A 111 8.16 19.23 -4.47
C ILE A 111 8.27 17.75 -4.10
N GLY A 112 9.50 17.25 -3.88
CA GLY A 112 9.75 15.92 -3.33
C GLY A 112 9.19 15.74 -1.93
N ASP A 113 9.46 16.69 -1.04
CA ASP A 113 8.93 16.70 0.33
C ASP A 113 7.41 16.68 0.30
N ASP A 114 6.78 17.50 -0.53
CA ASP A 114 5.32 17.55 -0.67
C ASP A 114 4.72 16.27 -1.23
N ALA A 115 5.37 15.62 -2.21
CA ALA A 115 4.96 14.29 -2.68
C ALA A 115 4.97 13.27 -1.54
N GLN A 116 6.02 13.26 -0.71
CA GLN A 116 6.11 12.37 0.45
C GLN A 116 5.03 12.69 1.52
N ARG A 117 4.73 13.97 1.77
CA ARG A 117 3.62 14.36 2.66
C ARG A 117 2.29 13.84 2.16
N MET A 118 2.00 14.02 0.87
CA MET A 118 0.77 13.51 0.25
C MET A 118 0.66 11.98 0.37
N ARG A 119 1.76 11.25 0.13
CA ARG A 119 1.83 9.79 0.31
C ARG A 119 1.43 9.39 1.73
N LYS A 120 2.00 10.04 2.73
CA LYS A 120 1.70 9.76 4.16
C LYS A 120 0.28 10.13 4.54
N MET A 121 -0.23 11.25 4.04
CA MET A 121 -1.62 11.65 4.26
C MET A 121 -2.60 10.63 3.68
N MET A 122 -2.37 10.18 2.44
CA MET A 122 -3.17 9.13 1.81
C MET A 122 -3.10 7.81 2.59
N ASN A 123 -1.91 7.40 3.04
CA ASN A 123 -1.75 6.18 3.83
C ASN A 123 -2.50 6.28 5.16
N LYS A 124 -2.43 7.41 5.87
CA LYS A 124 -3.17 7.63 7.11
C LYS A 124 -4.68 7.46 6.89
N ILE A 125 -5.22 8.03 5.82
CA ILE A 125 -6.64 7.90 5.49
C ILE A 125 -7.01 6.45 5.18
N ARG A 126 -6.19 5.74 4.41
CA ARG A 126 -6.41 4.33 4.07
C ARG A 126 -6.42 3.41 5.29
N THR A 127 -5.62 3.71 6.31
CA THR A 127 -5.50 2.87 7.52
C THR A 127 -6.39 3.31 8.67
N THR A 128 -7.23 4.34 8.50
CA THR A 128 -8.12 4.83 9.57
C THR A 128 -9.29 3.85 9.79
N PRO A 129 -9.36 3.11 10.92
CA PRO A 129 -10.26 1.96 11.04
C PRO A 129 -11.74 2.33 11.18
N SER A 130 -12.03 3.42 11.89
CA SER A 130 -13.39 3.86 12.20
C SER A 130 -14.04 4.63 11.06
N LYS A 131 -13.28 4.95 9.99
CA LYS A 131 -13.69 5.90 8.94
C LYS A 131 -14.28 7.19 9.53
N ALA A 132 -13.74 7.60 10.68
CA ALA A 132 -14.16 8.77 11.44
C ALA A 132 -12.93 9.55 11.89
N LEU A 133 -12.96 10.87 11.74
CA LEU A 133 -11.86 11.76 12.13
C LEU A 133 -12.30 12.74 13.22
N SER A 134 -11.40 13.03 14.15
CA SER A 134 -11.60 14.15 15.07
C SER A 134 -11.59 15.49 14.33
N LYS A 135 -12.15 16.54 14.93
CA LYS A 135 -12.11 17.89 14.34
C LYS A 135 -10.67 18.35 14.11
N ARG A 136 -9.79 18.15 15.11
CA ARG A 136 -8.39 18.54 15.02
C ARG A 136 -7.67 17.86 13.85
N GLU A 137 -7.80 16.54 13.72
CA GLU A 137 -7.12 15.81 12.63
C GLU A 137 -7.61 16.25 11.25
N PHE A 138 -8.89 16.55 11.13
CA PHE A 138 -9.49 17.08 9.91
C PHE A 138 -8.93 18.47 9.56
N GLU A 139 -8.85 19.37 10.54
CA GLU A 139 -8.29 20.71 10.35
C GLU A 139 -6.80 20.67 9.98
N GLU A 140 -6.03 19.81 10.65
CA GLU A 140 -4.62 19.55 10.34
C GLU A 140 -4.45 19.01 8.91
N PHE A 141 -5.25 18.02 8.52
CA PHE A 141 -5.21 17.46 7.18
C PHE A 141 -5.49 18.55 6.13
N PHE A 142 -6.59 19.29 6.26
CA PHE A 142 -6.99 20.28 5.25
C PHE A 142 -6.02 21.45 5.18
N THR A 143 -5.54 21.94 6.33
CA THR A 143 -4.53 23.00 6.36
C THR A 143 -3.26 22.57 5.63
N ARG A 144 -2.81 21.33 5.86
CA ARG A 144 -1.60 20.80 5.25
C ARG A 144 -1.75 20.59 3.75
N ILE A 145 -2.82 19.93 3.30
CA ILE A 145 -3.00 19.65 1.86
C ILE A 145 -3.31 20.91 1.05
N TYR A 146 -4.01 21.89 1.63
CA TYR A 146 -4.24 23.19 1.00
C TYR A 146 -2.93 23.95 0.80
N ALA A 147 -2.04 23.96 1.79
CA ALA A 147 -0.72 24.58 1.66
C ALA A 147 0.17 23.85 0.64
N ILE A 148 0.09 22.52 0.57
CA ILE A 148 0.75 21.72 -0.47
C ILE A 148 0.22 22.11 -1.86
N GLY A 149 -1.10 22.17 -2.05
CA GLY A 149 -1.71 22.57 -3.32
C GLY A 149 -1.20 23.93 -3.80
N ALA A 150 -1.08 24.91 -2.90
CA ALA A 150 -0.55 26.24 -3.20
C ALA A 150 0.89 26.21 -3.71
N ARG A 151 1.77 25.48 -3.02
CA ARG A 151 3.18 25.34 -3.42
C ARG A 151 3.34 24.59 -4.73
N ILE A 152 2.50 23.60 -4.99
CA ILE A 152 2.51 22.84 -6.24
C ILE A 152 2.02 23.71 -7.40
N ASP A 153 0.96 24.50 -7.19
CA ASP A 153 0.50 25.47 -8.19
C ASP A 153 1.60 26.50 -8.53
N GLU A 154 2.32 26.99 -7.52
CA GLU A 154 3.47 27.89 -7.72
C GLU A 154 4.62 27.19 -8.46
N TYR A 155 4.95 25.95 -8.09
CA TYR A 155 5.97 25.15 -8.77
C TYR A 155 5.66 24.95 -10.26
N PHE A 156 4.40 24.67 -10.60
CA PHE A 156 3.99 24.50 -12.00
C PHE A 156 3.88 25.81 -12.76
N LYS A 157 3.51 26.91 -12.09
CA LYS A 157 3.52 28.24 -12.69
C LYS A 157 4.93 28.64 -13.16
N LEU A 158 5.98 28.30 -12.40
CA LEU A 158 7.37 28.52 -12.81
C LEU A 158 7.77 27.72 -14.06
N LYS A 159 7.02 26.67 -14.39
CA LYS A 159 7.17 25.85 -15.59
C LYS A 159 6.19 26.23 -16.72
N SER A 160 5.52 27.38 -16.61
CA SER A 160 4.48 27.81 -17.55
C SER A 160 3.28 26.85 -17.66
N CYS A 161 3.06 26.02 -16.64
CA CYS A 161 1.89 25.15 -16.53
C CYS A 161 0.88 25.80 -15.57
N VAL A 162 -0.37 25.95 -16.01
CA VAL A 162 -1.44 26.53 -15.20
C VAL A 162 -2.21 25.41 -14.53
N THR A 163 -2.16 25.37 -13.20
CA THR A 163 -2.91 24.43 -12.36
C THR A 163 -3.71 25.19 -11.30
N SER A 164 -4.68 24.51 -10.69
CA SER A 164 -5.58 25.10 -9.68
C SER A 164 -5.78 24.18 -8.48
N PHE A 165 -4.80 23.36 -8.14
CA PHE A 165 -4.93 22.33 -7.12
C PHE A 165 -5.34 22.88 -5.76
N GLN A 166 -4.80 24.03 -5.36
CA GLN A 166 -5.20 24.70 -4.12
C GLN A 166 -6.71 25.00 -4.11
N LYS A 167 -7.22 25.51 -5.23
CA LYS A 167 -8.64 25.82 -5.40
C LYS A 167 -9.48 24.55 -5.44
N ASP A 168 -9.06 23.54 -6.18
CA ASP A 168 -9.79 22.27 -6.30
C ASP A 168 -9.93 21.56 -4.94
N ILE A 169 -8.88 21.59 -4.13
CA ILE A 169 -8.88 21.12 -2.73
C ILE A 169 -9.87 21.92 -1.88
N TYR A 170 -9.90 23.25 -2.03
CA TYR A 170 -10.85 24.11 -1.31
C TYR A 170 -12.30 23.83 -1.73
N ASP A 171 -12.54 23.63 -3.02
CA ASP A 171 -13.87 23.32 -3.54
C ASP A 171 -14.36 21.96 -3.03
N MET A 172 -13.46 20.98 -2.83
CA MET A 172 -13.79 19.72 -2.14
C MET A 172 -14.20 19.90 -0.68
N LEU A 173 -13.59 20.85 0.03
CA LEU A 173 -13.99 21.17 1.40
C LEU A 173 -15.44 21.69 1.45
N LEU A 174 -15.87 22.41 0.41
CA LEU A 174 -17.20 23.02 0.35
C LEU A 174 -18.27 22.12 -0.30
N ARG A 175 -17.86 21.12 -1.08
CA ARG A 175 -18.77 20.24 -1.83
C ARG A 175 -19.81 19.57 -0.90
N PRO A 176 -21.10 19.59 -1.26
CA PRO A 176 -22.10 18.78 -0.58
C PRO A 176 -21.74 17.29 -0.67
N ILE A 177 -21.99 16.54 0.41
CA ILE A 177 -21.82 15.08 0.44
C ILE A 177 -23.21 14.48 0.55
N ASP A 178 -23.64 13.83 -0.52
CA ASP A 178 -24.80 12.94 -0.51
C ASP A 178 -24.35 11.48 -0.30
N LYS A 179 -25.31 10.59 -0.09
CA LYS A 179 -25.04 9.17 0.16
C LYS A 179 -24.32 8.48 -1.02
N ALA A 180 -24.70 8.81 -2.25
CA ALA A 180 -24.11 8.19 -3.43
C ALA A 180 -22.62 8.56 -3.57
N MET A 181 -22.27 9.81 -3.25
CA MET A 181 -20.89 10.25 -3.20
C MET A 181 -20.12 9.57 -2.07
N GLU A 182 -20.72 9.46 -0.89
CA GLU A 182 -20.12 8.75 0.24
C GLU A 182 -19.79 7.29 -0.12
N GLU A 183 -20.77 6.54 -0.64
CA GLU A 183 -20.60 5.15 -1.07
C GLU A 183 -19.48 5.00 -2.10
N LYS A 184 -19.51 5.83 -3.15
CA LYS A 184 -18.46 5.84 -4.18
C LYS A 184 -17.07 6.08 -3.61
N ILE A 185 -16.92 7.05 -2.70
CA ILE A 185 -15.62 7.37 -2.10
C ILE A 185 -15.14 6.23 -1.20
N LEU A 186 -16.04 5.59 -0.46
CA LEU A 186 -15.70 4.45 0.36
C LEU A 186 -15.26 3.25 -0.49
N GLU A 187 -15.91 2.99 -1.62
CA GLU A 187 -15.49 1.98 -2.59
C GLU A 187 -14.10 2.29 -3.15
N GLU A 188 -13.85 3.55 -3.56
CA GLU A 188 -12.54 3.97 -4.06
C GLU A 188 -11.42 3.77 -3.01
N ILE A 189 -11.67 4.11 -1.74
CA ILE A 189 -10.70 3.83 -0.65
C ILE A 189 -10.49 2.33 -0.49
N VAL A 190 -11.55 1.52 -0.51
CA VAL A 190 -11.45 0.07 -0.38
C VAL A 190 -10.59 -0.49 -1.50
N CYS A 191 -10.80 -0.05 -2.75
CA CYS A 191 -9.96 -0.41 -3.90
C CYS A 191 -8.49 0.01 -3.70
N LEU A 192 -8.23 1.19 -3.12
CA LEU A 192 -6.87 1.56 -2.74
C LEU A 192 -6.29 0.55 -1.74
N THR A 193 -7.05 0.11 -0.72
CA THR A 193 -6.57 -0.82 0.32
C THR A 193 -6.46 -2.28 -0.13
N ALA A 194 -7.40 -2.79 -0.93
CA ALA A 194 -7.48 -4.19 -1.36
C ALA A 194 -6.36 -4.59 -2.34
N ASN A 195 -5.76 -3.62 -3.02
CA ASN A 195 -4.59 -3.88 -3.86
C ASN A 195 -3.28 -4.01 -3.06
N THR A 196 -3.31 -3.82 -1.73
CA THR A 196 -2.21 -4.17 -0.80
C THR A 196 -2.44 -5.49 -0.05
N THR A 197 -3.52 -6.22 -0.38
CA THR A 197 -3.81 -7.57 0.10
C THR A 197 -3.51 -8.65 -0.94
N ALA A 198 -2.85 -8.30 -2.06
CA ALA A 198 -2.14 -9.33 -2.81
C ALA A 198 -1.15 -10.02 -1.84
N PRO A 199 -1.17 -11.37 -1.73
CA PRO A 199 -0.29 -12.07 -0.83
C PRO A 199 1.16 -11.67 -1.12
N ILE A 200 1.89 -11.23 -0.09
CA ILE A 200 3.34 -11.04 -0.20
C ILE A 200 3.91 -12.42 -0.51
N THR A 201 4.45 -12.58 -1.71
CA THR A 201 5.01 -13.84 -2.19
C THR A 201 6.46 -13.92 -1.73
N MET A 202 6.75 -14.67 -0.67
CA MET A 202 8.13 -15.07 -0.34
C MET A 202 8.43 -16.39 -1.03
N ARG A 203 9.43 -16.39 -1.93
CA ARG A 203 9.91 -17.60 -2.60
C ARG A 203 11.08 -18.18 -1.82
N PHE A 204 10.97 -19.45 -1.41
CA PHE A 204 12.08 -20.22 -0.87
C PHE A 204 12.63 -21.13 -1.98
N PRO A 205 13.78 -20.82 -2.59
CA PRO A 205 14.39 -21.74 -3.54
C PRO A 205 14.96 -22.95 -2.79
N GLY A 206 14.59 -24.17 -3.19
CA GLY A 206 15.39 -25.36 -2.89
C GLY A 206 14.69 -26.61 -2.36
N ILE A 207 13.39 -26.63 -2.08
CA ILE A 207 12.74 -27.83 -1.51
C ILE A 207 11.83 -28.46 -2.57
N LYS A 208 12.35 -29.47 -3.28
CA LYS A 208 11.60 -30.22 -4.29
C LYS A 208 11.50 -31.69 -3.88
N GLY A 209 10.28 -32.16 -3.65
CA GLY A 209 9.93 -33.58 -3.65
C GLY A 209 9.86 -34.30 -2.30
N ASP A 210 9.76 -33.59 -1.18
CA ASP A 210 9.64 -34.24 0.14
C ASP A 210 8.18 -34.73 0.40
N PRO A 211 7.94 -36.05 0.50
CA PRO A 211 6.61 -36.61 0.77
C PRO A 211 6.05 -36.22 2.14
N GLU A 212 6.92 -35.95 3.13
CA GLU A 212 6.50 -35.59 4.48
C GLU A 212 5.84 -34.20 4.48
N ILE A 213 6.38 -33.28 3.69
CA ILE A 213 5.82 -31.93 3.53
C ILE A 213 4.43 -31.98 2.88
N ALA A 214 4.24 -32.82 1.86
CA ALA A 214 2.93 -32.98 1.22
C ALA A 214 1.90 -33.58 2.19
N SER A 215 2.29 -34.57 3.00
CA SER A 215 1.43 -35.15 4.04
C SER A 215 1.05 -34.12 5.11
N LEU A 216 1.99 -33.24 5.49
CA LEU A 216 1.77 -32.19 6.48
C LEU A 216 0.75 -31.16 5.97
N VAL A 217 0.89 -30.70 4.73
CA VAL A 217 -0.07 -29.74 4.11
C VAL A 217 -1.49 -30.31 4.08
N ASN A 218 -1.64 -31.58 3.71
CA ASN A 218 -2.96 -32.23 3.69
C ASN A 218 -3.56 -32.37 5.10
N THR A 219 -2.76 -32.81 6.08
CA THR A 219 -3.18 -32.91 7.48
C THR A 219 -3.65 -31.55 8.03
N LEU A 220 -2.95 -30.48 7.65
CA LEU A 220 -3.30 -29.12 8.05
C LEU A 220 -4.60 -28.63 7.40
N GLN A 221 -4.80 -28.90 6.11
CA GLN A 221 -6.05 -28.55 5.44
C GLN A 221 -7.26 -29.26 6.08
N ASP A 222 -7.09 -30.53 6.48
CA ASP A 222 -8.13 -31.28 7.17
C ASP A 222 -8.44 -30.70 8.56
N GLN A 223 -7.43 -30.29 9.32
CA GLN A 223 -7.62 -29.63 10.62
C GLN A 223 -8.31 -28.27 10.51
N ILE A 224 -7.98 -27.49 9.47
CA ILE A 224 -8.63 -26.20 9.17
C ILE A 224 -10.10 -26.42 8.84
N ASN A 225 -10.40 -27.39 7.97
CA ASN A 225 -11.77 -27.74 7.58
C ASN A 225 -12.60 -28.20 8.78
N ASN A 226 -12.02 -29.03 9.65
CA ASN A 226 -12.70 -29.54 10.85
C ASN A 226 -13.02 -28.47 11.90
N ARG A 227 -12.35 -27.32 11.85
CA ARG A 227 -12.60 -26.18 12.75
C ARG A 227 -13.46 -25.07 12.12
N SER A 228 -13.99 -25.28 10.91
CA SER A 228 -14.80 -24.31 10.16
C SER A 228 -14.11 -22.95 10.00
N LEU A 229 -12.77 -22.93 9.94
CA LEU A 229 -12.02 -21.70 9.75
C LEU A 229 -12.09 -21.30 8.26
N PRO A 230 -12.35 -20.02 7.92
CA PRO A 230 -12.44 -19.56 6.53
C PRO A 230 -11.05 -19.34 5.92
N ILE A 231 -10.20 -20.38 5.98
CA ILE A 231 -8.81 -20.39 5.52
C ILE A 231 -8.66 -21.47 4.45
N LYS A 232 -8.06 -21.13 3.31
CA LYS A 232 -7.77 -22.07 2.23
C LYS A 232 -6.26 -22.15 1.99
N LEU A 233 -5.69 -23.35 2.09
CA LEU A 233 -4.30 -23.61 1.70
C LEU A 233 -4.30 -23.98 0.21
N ASP A 234 -3.50 -23.29 -0.60
CA ASP A 234 -3.36 -23.60 -2.03
C ASP A 234 -2.00 -24.28 -2.26
N GLY A 235 -2.05 -25.60 -2.47
CA GLY A 235 -0.87 -26.46 -2.60
C GLY A 235 -0.57 -26.79 -4.06
N ALA A 236 0.04 -25.87 -4.81
CA ALA A 236 0.57 -26.19 -6.13
C ALA A 236 1.89 -26.98 -5.98
N ALA A 237 1.79 -28.30 -6.07
CA ALA A 237 2.91 -29.22 -6.03
C ALA A 237 3.77 -29.12 -7.30
N VAL A 238 4.72 -28.18 -7.38
CA VAL A 238 6.04 -28.35 -8.04
C VAL A 238 7.04 -27.35 -7.44
N GLY A 239 7.93 -27.83 -6.56
CA GLY A 239 9.26 -27.21 -6.33
C GLY A 239 9.45 -26.20 -5.21
N SER A 240 8.44 -25.86 -4.40
CA SER A 240 8.59 -25.00 -3.22
C SER A 240 7.44 -25.23 -2.25
N LEU A 241 7.69 -25.39 -0.95
CA LEU A 241 6.63 -25.31 0.06
C LEU A 241 6.25 -23.84 0.23
N ILE A 242 5.03 -23.50 -0.17
CA ILE A 242 4.47 -22.15 0.00
C ILE A 242 3.24 -22.30 0.87
N ILE A 243 3.26 -21.75 2.08
CA ILE A 243 2.09 -21.72 2.96
C ILE A 243 1.40 -20.37 2.75
N PHE A 244 0.28 -20.38 2.02
CA PHE A 244 -0.61 -19.22 1.91
C PHE A 244 -1.62 -19.27 3.05
N LEU A 245 -1.68 -18.21 3.86
CA LEU A 245 -2.80 -17.96 4.76
C LEU A 245 -3.63 -16.83 4.16
N SER A 246 -4.65 -17.18 3.37
CA SER A 246 -5.69 -16.24 2.95
C SER A 246 -6.93 -16.47 3.80
N VAL A 247 -7.46 -15.40 4.40
CA VAL A 247 -8.69 -15.44 5.17
C VAL A 247 -9.78 -14.82 4.30
N GLU A 248 -10.81 -15.60 3.95
CA GLU A 248 -11.96 -15.05 3.26
C GLU A 248 -12.83 -14.26 4.24
N ASN A 249 -13.12 -13.01 3.87
CA ASN A 249 -13.89 -12.00 4.60
C ASN A 249 -13.15 -11.28 5.74
N ASN A 250 -12.94 -9.98 5.55
CA ASN A 250 -12.34 -9.00 6.49
C ASN A 250 -13.03 -8.93 7.86
N VAL A 251 -12.97 -9.97 8.68
CA VAL A 251 -13.45 -9.94 10.06
C VAL A 251 -12.34 -10.41 10.98
N PHE A 252 -11.48 -9.46 11.36
CA PHE A 252 -10.84 -9.54 12.67
C PHE A 252 -11.18 -8.28 13.46
N LYS A 253 -12.16 -8.41 14.35
CA LYS A 253 -12.05 -7.77 15.66
C LYS A 253 -10.92 -8.49 16.40
N SER A 254 -10.14 -7.74 17.15
CA SER A 254 -8.94 -8.18 17.88
C SER A 254 -9.25 -9.26 18.92
N ASP A 255 -9.42 -10.51 18.51
CA ASP A 255 -9.69 -11.59 19.44
C ASP A 255 -8.43 -12.38 19.80
N ILE A 256 -8.22 -12.52 21.10
CA ILE A 256 -7.07 -13.18 21.75
C ILE A 256 -6.99 -14.65 21.31
N GLU A 257 -8.14 -15.26 21.08
CA GLU A 257 -8.30 -16.67 20.70
C GLU A 257 -7.60 -17.01 19.37
N THR A 258 -7.59 -16.09 18.40
CA THR A 258 -6.91 -16.33 17.11
C THR A 258 -5.39 -16.25 17.23
N ARG A 259 -4.87 -15.39 18.11
CA ARG A 259 -3.44 -15.32 18.39
C ARG A 259 -2.96 -16.57 19.10
N GLU A 260 -3.75 -17.09 20.04
CA GLU A 260 -3.43 -18.35 20.74
C GLU A 260 -3.47 -19.54 19.79
N VAL A 261 -4.45 -19.61 18.89
CA VAL A 261 -4.52 -20.68 17.87
C VAL A 261 -3.36 -20.61 16.88
N LEU A 262 -2.98 -19.40 16.42
CA LEU A 262 -1.84 -19.23 15.51
C LEU A 262 -0.50 -19.46 16.21
N SER A 263 -0.34 -19.03 17.47
CA SER A 263 0.85 -19.31 18.27
C SER A 263 0.99 -20.82 18.53
N SER A 264 -0.11 -21.48 18.93
CA SER A 264 -0.12 -22.93 19.12
C SER A 264 0.12 -23.69 17.82
N PHE A 265 -0.33 -23.16 16.67
CA PHE A 265 -0.05 -23.70 15.35
C PHE A 265 1.44 -23.59 15.00
N ILE A 266 2.06 -22.43 15.22
CA ILE A 266 3.50 -22.21 14.98
C ILE A 266 4.33 -23.13 15.88
N ASP A 267 3.99 -23.22 17.17
CA ASP A 267 4.69 -24.07 18.13
C ASP A 267 4.55 -25.56 17.79
N HIS A 268 3.38 -25.99 17.32
CA HIS A 268 3.15 -27.36 16.89
C HIS A 268 3.86 -27.67 15.57
N PHE A 269 3.83 -26.75 14.61
CA PHE A 269 4.54 -26.86 13.33
C PHE A 269 6.05 -26.99 13.54
N ILE A 270 6.64 -26.14 14.40
CA ILE A 270 8.07 -26.20 14.78
C ILE A 270 8.43 -27.56 15.41
N LYS A 271 7.55 -28.11 16.25
CA LYS A 271 7.76 -29.42 16.90
C LYS A 271 7.63 -30.59 15.93
N VAL A 272 6.61 -30.61 15.08
CA VAL A 272 6.29 -31.75 14.19
C VAL A 272 7.26 -31.87 13.03
N THR A 273 7.72 -30.74 12.47
CA THR A 273 8.71 -30.73 11.39
C THR A 273 10.15 -30.97 11.87
N ASN A 274 10.35 -31.16 13.18
CA ASN A 274 11.66 -31.23 13.82
C ASN A 274 12.55 -30.00 13.50
N LEU A 275 11.91 -28.87 13.14
CA LEU A 275 12.57 -27.60 12.78
C LEU A 275 13.46 -27.09 13.91
N GLN A 276 13.22 -27.46 15.17
CA GLN A 276 14.11 -27.15 16.29
C GLN A 276 15.55 -27.64 16.09
N GLN A 277 15.80 -28.82 15.50
CA GLN A 277 17.17 -29.28 15.21
C GLN A 277 17.84 -28.45 14.09
N TRP A 278 17.04 -27.90 13.18
CA TRP A 278 17.49 -27.04 12.08
C TRP A 278 17.70 -25.58 12.51
N LEU A 279 16.85 -25.09 13.42
CA LEU A 279 16.85 -23.75 14.02
C LEU A 279 17.88 -23.61 15.15
N CYS A 280 18.27 -24.70 15.81
CA CYS A 280 19.33 -24.69 16.84
C CYS A 280 20.75 -24.73 16.26
N GLN A 281 20.92 -24.69 14.94
CA GLN A 281 22.23 -24.38 14.36
C GLN A 281 22.55 -22.91 14.66
N PRO A 282 23.73 -22.58 15.21
CA PRO A 282 24.05 -21.26 15.78
C PRO A 282 24.12 -20.10 14.78
N LYS A 283 23.59 -20.25 13.57
CA LYS A 283 23.66 -19.27 12.48
C LYS A 283 22.31 -18.78 11.95
N ASN A 284 21.18 -19.29 12.44
CA ASN A 284 19.86 -18.93 11.91
C ASN A 284 19.00 -18.29 13.02
N ILE A 285 18.84 -16.96 12.97
CA ILE A 285 17.87 -16.27 13.83
C ILE A 285 16.57 -16.13 13.04
N VAL A 286 15.47 -16.59 13.63
CA VAL A 286 14.12 -16.35 13.13
C VAL A 286 13.47 -15.28 14.00
N GLU A 287 13.07 -14.18 13.38
CA GLU A 287 12.25 -13.16 14.02
C GLU A 287 10.84 -13.21 13.42
N VAL A 288 9.84 -13.37 14.29
CA VAL A 288 8.44 -13.30 13.90
C VAL A 288 7.91 -11.94 14.33
N VAL A 289 7.58 -11.09 13.36
CA VAL A 289 7.03 -9.76 13.61
C VAL A 289 5.58 -9.72 13.17
N ILE A 290 4.71 -9.22 14.04
CA ILE A 290 3.29 -9.02 13.75
C ILE A 290 3.04 -7.51 13.61
N THR A 291 2.66 -7.07 12.41
CA THR A 291 2.30 -5.67 12.16
C THR A 291 1.10 -5.60 11.22
N ASN A 292 0.12 -4.75 11.55
CA ASN A 292 -1.10 -4.52 10.75
C ASN A 292 -1.90 -5.79 10.41
N GLY A 293 -1.98 -6.75 11.34
CA GLY A 293 -2.72 -8.00 11.14
C GLY A 293 -2.05 -8.97 10.15
N LYS A 294 -0.80 -8.69 9.74
CA LYS A 294 0.02 -9.57 8.90
C LYS A 294 1.13 -10.20 9.73
N PHE A 295 1.45 -11.44 9.40
CA PHE A 295 2.54 -12.20 9.98
C PHE A 295 3.75 -12.13 9.06
N TYR A 296 4.90 -11.75 9.62
CA TYR A 296 6.17 -11.75 8.92
C TYR A 296 7.12 -12.70 9.64
N ILE A 297 7.65 -13.67 8.90
CA ILE A 297 8.70 -14.56 9.40
C ILE A 297 9.96 -14.19 8.65
N PHE A 298 10.93 -13.62 9.36
CA PHE A 298 12.21 -13.24 8.79
C PHE A 298 13.23 -14.37 9.02
N TYR A 299 13.94 -14.73 7.95
CA TYR A 299 15.08 -15.64 8.00
C TYR A 299 16.31 -14.90 7.48
N LEU A 300 17.36 -14.82 8.31
CA LEU A 300 18.67 -14.41 7.86
C LEU A 300 19.49 -15.65 7.52
N ALA A 301 19.66 -15.90 6.23
CA ALA A 301 20.71 -16.78 5.73
C ALA A 301 22.03 -15.98 5.75
N ALA A 302 23.07 -16.49 6.39
CA ALA A 302 24.45 -16.06 6.10
C ALA A 302 24.98 -16.82 4.88
#